data_AF-A0A9D8EN39-F1
#
_entry.id   AF-A0A9D8EN39-F1
#
_cell.length_a   1.000
_cell.length_b   1.000
_cell.length_c   1.000
_cell.angle_alpha   90.00
_cell.angle_beta   90.00
_cell.angle_gamma   90.00
#
_symmetry.space_group_name_H-M   'P 1'
#
loop_
_entity.id
_entity.type
_entity.pdbx_description
1 polymer ?
#
loop_
_entity_poly.entity_id
_entity_poly.type
_entity_poly.pdbx_seq_one_letter_code
_entity_poly.pdbx_strand_id
1 'polypeptide(L)'
;VNWTKIDNLYREIIEYFRKHNIKFAAHLSHIYSSGASIYFIFYIKSRNEKEAVRLFYKTWREVLGITLSNGSSISHHHGVGLIKKELLKKELGNGYNILEGIKHLIDPNKILNAGKIID
;
A
#
# COMPACT_ATOMS: atom_id res chain seq x y z
N VAL A 1 -9.39 -6.54 -3.39
CA VAL A 1 -9.49 -7.70 -2.47
C VAL A 1 -10.56 -8.64 -2.96
N ASN A 2 -10.33 -9.96 -2.91
CA ASN A 2 -11.34 -10.93 -3.33
C ASN A 2 -12.50 -11.05 -2.34
N TRP A 3 -13.66 -11.49 -2.81
CA TRP A 3 -14.88 -11.62 -2.00
C TRP A 3 -14.70 -12.46 -0.74
N THR A 4 -13.91 -13.55 -0.82
CA THR A 4 -13.67 -14.45 0.31
C THR A 4 -12.78 -13.86 1.41
N LYS A 5 -12.10 -12.74 1.14
CA LYS A 5 -11.15 -12.09 2.06
C LYS A 5 -11.54 -10.67 2.46
N ILE A 6 -12.56 -10.09 1.83
CA ILE A 6 -12.90 -8.67 1.99
C ILE A 6 -13.30 -8.30 3.42
N ASP A 7 -14.11 -9.14 4.08
CA ASP A 7 -14.56 -8.90 5.45
C ASP A 7 -13.38 -8.97 6.43
N ASN A 8 -12.54 -10.02 6.33
CA ASN A 8 -11.38 -10.18 7.19
C ASN A 8 -10.37 -9.03 7.03
N LEU A 9 -10.03 -8.67 5.78
CA LEU A 9 -9.15 -7.54 5.50
C LEU A 9 -9.70 -6.23 6.10
N TYR A 10 -10.99 -5.97 5.90
CA TYR A 10 -11.61 -4.76 6.45
C TYR A 10 -11.52 -4.75 7.98
N ARG A 11 -11.86 -5.86 8.65
CA ARG A 11 -11.82 -5.98 10.11
C ARG A 11 -10.43 -5.77 10.69
N GLU A 12 -9.41 -6.43 10.15
CA GLU A 12 -8.04 -6.29 10.64
C GLU A 12 -7.54 -4.83 10.51
N ILE A 13 -7.86 -4.14 9.41
CA ILE A 13 -7.47 -2.74 9.20
C ILE A 13 -8.22 -1.80 10.16
N ILE A 14 -9.52 -1.98 10.38
CA ILE A 14 -10.25 -1.12 11.33
C ILE A 14 -9.83 -1.38 12.78
N GLU A 15 -9.49 -2.62 13.14
CA GLU A 15 -8.95 -2.96 14.46
C GLU A 15 -7.59 -2.31 14.67
N TYR A 16 -6.72 -2.35 13.65
CA TYR A 16 -5.47 -1.62 13.64
C TYR A 16 -5.70 -0.13 13.89
N PHE A 17 -6.58 0.53 13.11
CA PHE A 17 -6.83 1.96 13.28
C PHE A 17 -7.39 2.30 14.67
N ARG A 18 -8.31 1.48 15.21
CA ARG A 18 -8.87 1.66 16.56
C ARG A 18 -7.80 1.52 17.64
N LYS A 19 -6.97 0.47 17.57
CA LYS A 19 -5.88 0.22 18.52
C LYS A 19 -4.87 1.37 18.56
N HIS A 20 -4.67 2.04 17.43
CA HIS A 20 -3.74 3.16 17.29
C HIS A 20 -4.40 4.54 17.41
N ASN A 21 -5.68 4.62 17.79
CA ASN A 21 -6.47 5.86 17.89
C ASN A 21 -6.41 6.73 16.61
N ILE A 22 -6.38 6.06 15.47
CA ILE A 22 -6.40 6.70 14.14
C ILE A 22 -7.86 6.88 13.73
N LYS A 23 -8.25 8.11 13.37
CA LYS A 23 -9.58 8.35 12.81
C LYS A 23 -9.60 7.89 11.36
N PHE A 24 -10.68 7.26 10.92
CA PHE A 24 -10.77 6.73 9.56
C PHE A 24 -12.18 6.79 9.00
N ALA A 25 -12.26 6.69 7.67
CA ALA A 25 -13.46 6.42 6.90
C ALA A 25 -13.13 5.40 5.81
N ALA A 26 -14.13 4.66 5.33
CA ALA A 26 -13.94 3.70 4.26
C ALA A 26 -15.19 3.57 3.38
N HIS A 27 -14.99 3.27 2.11
CA HIS A 27 -16.07 2.90 1.19
C HIS A 27 -15.56 1.90 0.13
N LEU A 28 -16.47 1.20 -0.53
CA LEU A 28 -16.15 0.40 -1.71
C LEU A 28 -16.26 1.31 -2.94
N SER A 29 -15.17 1.49 -3.67
CA SER A 29 -15.15 2.41 -4.82
C SER A 29 -15.38 1.71 -6.16
N HIS A 30 -14.98 0.44 -6.26
CA HIS A 30 -15.13 -0.36 -7.48
C HIS A 30 -15.50 -1.79 -7.12
N ILE A 31 -16.37 -2.39 -7.91
CA ILE A 31 -16.90 -3.74 -7.73
C ILE A 31 -16.62 -4.54 -9.01
N TYR A 32 -16.15 -5.77 -8.83
CA TYR A 32 -15.80 -6.70 -9.90
C TYR A 32 -16.38 -8.09 -9.57
N SER A 33 -16.47 -8.96 -10.57
CA SER A 33 -16.88 -10.36 -10.36
C SER A 33 -15.99 -11.09 -9.36
N SER A 34 -14.69 -10.76 -9.33
CA SER A 34 -13.69 -11.39 -8.47
C SER A 34 -13.46 -10.70 -7.12
N GLY A 35 -14.05 -9.51 -6.87
CA GLY A 35 -13.83 -8.77 -5.64
C GLY A 35 -14.16 -7.29 -5.73
N ALA A 36 -13.62 -6.49 -4.80
CA ALA A 36 -13.83 -5.04 -4.77
C ALA A 36 -12.57 -4.27 -4.37
N SER A 37 -12.58 -2.97 -4.65
CA SER A 37 -11.60 -1.99 -4.15
C SER A 37 -12.15 -1.32 -2.89
N ILE A 38 -11.51 -1.56 -1.74
CA ILE A 38 -11.78 -0.80 -0.52
C ILE A 38 -10.92 0.46 -0.54
N TYR A 39 -11.54 1.62 -0.36
CA TYR A 39 -10.86 2.90 -0.24
C TYR A 39 -10.87 3.33 1.22
N PHE A 40 -9.70 3.36 1.86
CA PHE A 40 -9.53 3.88 3.22
C PHE A 40 -9.03 5.31 3.20
N ILE A 41 -9.59 6.13 4.09
CA ILE A 41 -9.12 7.47 4.42
C ILE A 41 -8.77 7.44 5.91
N PHE A 42 -7.60 7.93 6.30
CA PHE A 42 -7.20 7.97 7.70
C PHE A 42 -6.56 9.30 8.08
N TYR A 43 -6.71 9.67 9.35
CA TYR A 43 -6.23 10.92 9.91
C TYR A 43 -5.47 10.65 11.21
N ILE A 44 -4.22 11.12 11.26
CA ILE A 44 -3.35 11.01 12.43
C ILE A 44 -3.34 12.36 13.13
N LYS A 45 -3.71 12.37 14.41
CA LYS A 45 -3.66 13.57 15.24
C LYS A 45 -2.35 13.59 16.03
N SER A 46 -1.47 14.52 15.71
CA SER A 46 -0.26 14.80 16.50
C SER A 46 -0.04 16.32 16.60
N ARG A 47 0.51 16.77 17.73
CA ARG A 47 0.95 18.17 17.92
C ARG A 47 2.40 18.39 17.47
N ASN A 48 3.12 17.32 17.15
CA ASN A 48 4.50 17.34 16.69
C ASN A 48 4.56 16.84 15.24
N GLU A 49 5.08 17.68 14.33
CA GLU A 49 5.16 17.35 12.91
C GLU A 49 6.02 16.13 12.61
N LYS A 50 7.22 16.04 13.20
CA LYS A 50 8.13 14.90 13.01
C LYS A 50 7.47 13.59 13.45
N GLU A 51 6.75 13.63 14.56
CA GLU A 51 5.97 12.50 15.03
C GLU A 51 4.81 12.17 14.07
N ALA A 52 4.08 13.17 13.58
CA ALA A 52 2.99 12.98 12.62
C ALA A 52 3.47 12.26 11.35
N VAL A 53 4.58 12.71 10.78
CA VAL A 53 5.22 12.12 9.59
C VAL A 53 5.67 10.69 9.88
N ARG A 54 6.33 10.45 11.02
CA ARG A 54 6.75 9.10 11.43
C ARG A 54 5.56 8.15 11.55
N LEU A 55 4.48 8.59 12.20
CA LEU A 55 3.25 7.80 12.36
C LEU A 55 2.55 7.56 11.01
N PHE A 56 2.56 8.53 10.09
CA PHE A 56 2.00 8.39 8.75
C PHE A 56 2.69 7.26 7.97
N TYR A 57 4.01 7.28 7.87
CA TYR A 57 4.75 6.23 7.17
C TYR A 57 4.64 4.87 7.87
N LYS A 58 4.64 4.85 9.21
CA LYS A 58 4.40 3.62 9.98
C LYS A 58 3.02 3.03 9.68
N THR A 59 1.98 3.86 9.68
CA THR A 59 0.60 3.46 9.39
C THR A 59 0.48 2.87 7.99
N TRP A 60 1.06 3.53 6.98
CA TRP A 60 1.10 3.00 5.61
C TRP A 60 1.76 1.62 5.55
N ARG A 61 2.95 1.46 6.16
CA ARG A 61 3.67 0.19 6.13
C ARG A 61 2.89 -0.94 6.80
N GLU A 62 2.31 -0.70 7.97
CA GLU A 62 1.60 -1.72 8.74
C GLU A 62 0.26 -2.11 8.09
N VAL A 63 -0.52 -1.13 7.60
CA VAL A 63 -1.77 -1.38 6.89
C VAL A 63 -1.55 -2.12 5.57
N LEU A 64 -0.53 -1.74 4.80
CA LEU A 64 -0.18 -2.48 3.57
C LEU A 64 0.40 -3.86 3.88
N GLY A 65 1.07 -4.02 5.02
CA GLY A 65 1.49 -5.33 5.54
C GLY A 65 0.31 -6.26 5.78
N ILE A 66 -0.71 -5.78 6.51
CA ILE A 66 -2.00 -6.48 6.71
C ILE A 66 -2.66 -6.79 5.36
N THR A 67 -2.66 -5.84 4.44
CA THR A 67 -3.24 -5.98 3.10
C THR A 67 -2.61 -7.16 2.34
N LEU A 68 -1.28 -7.23 2.31
CA LEU A 68 -0.55 -8.32 1.65
C LEU A 68 -0.75 -9.67 2.35
N SER A 69 -0.78 -9.69 3.70
CA SER A 69 -1.04 -10.93 4.45
C SER A 69 -2.43 -11.51 4.19
N ASN A 70 -3.39 -10.67 3.80
CA ASN A 70 -4.73 -11.07 3.36
C ASN A 70 -4.80 -11.42 1.86
N GLY A 71 -3.66 -11.51 1.16
CA GLY A 71 -3.62 -11.81 -0.27
C GLY A 71 -4.17 -10.69 -1.16
N SER A 72 -4.22 -9.45 -0.68
CA SER A 72 -4.68 -8.29 -1.44
C SER A 72 -3.53 -7.45 -1.96
N SER A 73 -3.77 -6.68 -3.03
CA SER A 73 -2.76 -5.82 -3.66
C SER A 73 -2.52 -4.52 -2.88
N ILE A 74 -1.28 -4.00 -2.88
CA ILE A 74 -0.94 -2.71 -2.24
C ILE A 74 -1.53 -1.51 -3.00
N SER A 75 -2.05 -1.70 -4.21
CA SER A 75 -2.69 -0.63 -4.97
C SER A 75 -3.78 -1.12 -5.89
N HIS A 76 -4.89 -0.38 -5.96
CA HIS A 76 -5.89 -0.57 -7.02
C HIS A 76 -5.61 0.35 -8.21
N HIS A 77 -5.45 1.67 -7.99
CA HIS A 77 -5.24 2.65 -9.06
C HIS A 77 -4.26 3.79 -8.73
N HIS A 78 -3.82 3.95 -7.48
CA HIS A 78 -2.88 5.03 -7.11
C HIS A 78 -1.41 4.74 -7.49
N GLY A 79 -1.13 3.55 -8.00
CA GLY A 79 0.25 3.09 -8.21
C GLY A 79 1.00 2.85 -6.90
N VAL A 80 2.33 2.76 -7.00
CA VAL A 80 3.25 2.39 -5.92
C VAL A 80 3.92 3.62 -5.33
N GLY A 81 4.73 4.32 -6.14
CA GLY A 81 5.51 5.48 -5.72
C GLY A 81 6.41 5.21 -4.49
N LEU A 82 6.88 6.28 -3.86
CA LEU A 82 7.80 6.18 -2.71
C LEU A 82 7.16 5.55 -1.48
N ILE A 83 5.85 5.77 -1.28
CA ILE A 83 5.15 5.30 -0.08
C ILE A 83 5.08 3.77 -0.04
N LYS A 84 4.90 3.12 -1.19
CA LYS A 84 4.64 1.68 -1.26
C LYS A 84 5.81 0.87 -1.82
N LYS A 85 6.89 1.51 -2.29
CA LYS A 85 8.04 0.81 -2.93
C LYS A 85 8.62 -0.31 -2.07
N GLU A 86 8.70 -0.10 -0.75
CA GLU A 86 9.25 -1.09 0.20
C GLU A 86 8.49 -2.44 0.16
N LEU A 87 7.20 -2.41 -0.17
CA LEU A 87 6.34 -3.60 -0.20
C LEU A 87 6.12 -4.15 -1.61
N LEU A 88 6.55 -3.44 -2.66
CA LEU A 88 6.38 -3.89 -4.04
C LEU A 88 7.12 -5.21 -4.30
N LYS A 89 8.33 -5.36 -3.76
CA LYS A 89 9.10 -6.60 -3.89
C LYS A 89 8.38 -7.79 -3.25
N LYS A 90 7.69 -7.57 -2.13
CA LYS A 90 6.89 -8.60 -1.47
C LYS A 90 5.67 -8.98 -2.30
N GLU A 91 5.02 -8.01 -2.95
CA GLU A 91 3.85 -8.28 -3.80
C GLU A 91 4.22 -9.01 -5.10
N LEU A 92 5.25 -8.56 -5.81
CA LEU A 92 5.62 -9.11 -7.12
C LEU A 92 6.47 -10.38 -7.05
N GLY A 93 7.13 -10.64 -5.91
CA GLY A 93 8.09 -11.73 -5.79
C GLY A 93 9.17 -11.64 -6.88
N ASN A 94 9.36 -12.74 -7.62
CA ASN A 94 10.33 -12.79 -8.73
C ASN A 94 10.04 -11.78 -9.86
N GLY A 95 8.78 -11.33 -9.99
CA GLY A 95 8.40 -10.31 -10.98
C GLY A 95 9.07 -8.95 -10.73
N TYR A 96 9.52 -8.67 -9.50
CA TYR A 96 10.30 -7.47 -9.19
C TYR A 96 11.60 -7.42 -9.99
N ASN A 97 12.33 -8.55 -10.10
CA ASN A 97 13.61 -8.61 -10.80
C ASN A 97 13.43 -8.44 -12.32
N ILE A 98 12.32 -8.90 -12.87
CA ILE A 98 11.97 -8.67 -14.28
C ILE A 98 11.77 -7.17 -14.52
N LEU A 99 11.01 -6.52 -13.65
CA LEU A 99 10.74 -5.09 -13.76
C LEU A 99 12.03 -4.24 -13.62
N GLU A 100 12.91 -4.61 -12.69
CA GLU A 100 14.24 -4.01 -12.53
C GLU A 100 15.12 -4.22 -13.77
N GLY A 101 15.13 -5.43 -14.34
CA GLY A 101 15.86 -5.73 -15.57
C GLY A 101 15.39 -4.89 -16.77
N ILE A 102 14.08 -4.73 -16.94
CA ILE A 102 13.51 -3.87 -17.99
C ILE A 102 13.93 -2.41 -17.79
N LYS A 103 13.88 -1.91 -16.55
CA LYS A 103 14.31 -0.53 -16.22
C LYS A 103 15.78 -0.30 -16.57
N HIS A 104 16.67 -1.21 -16.17
CA HIS A 104 18.10 -1.10 -16.48
C HIS A 104 18.39 -1.19 -17.98
N LEU A 105 17.63 -1.99 -18.74
CA LEU A 105 17.79 -2.11 -20.18
C LEU A 105 17.39 -0.83 -20.92
N ILE A 106 16.28 -0.20 -20.49
CA ILE A 106 15.71 0.97 -21.17
C ILE A 106 16.34 2.29 -20.71
N ASP A 107 16.74 2.38 -19.44
CA ASP A 107 17.28 3.59 -18.83
C ASP A 107 18.52 3.30 -17.96
N PRO A 108 19.63 2.86 -18.58
CA PRO A 108 20.86 2.47 -17.87
C PRO A 108 21.49 3.62 -17.08
N ASN A 109 21.25 4.87 -17.49
CA ASN A 109 21.77 6.07 -16.83
C ASN A 109 20.79 6.66 -15.79
N LYS A 110 19.66 5.99 -15.52
CA LYS A 110 18.67 6.36 -14.50
C LYS A 110 18.13 7.80 -14.65
N ILE A 111 17.91 8.26 -15.88
CA ILE A 111 17.44 9.61 -16.18
C ILE A 111 15.92 9.73 -15.94
N LEU A 112 15.18 8.64 -16.16
CA LEU A 112 13.72 8.62 -16.06
C LEU A 112 13.28 8.37 -14.60
N ASN A 113 13.26 9.45 -13.80
CA ASN A 113 12.66 9.49 -12.45
C ASN A 113 13.13 8.36 -11.52
N ALA A 114 14.45 8.29 -11.31
CA ALA A 114 15.12 7.26 -10.53
C ALA A 114 14.53 7.09 -9.12
N GLY A 115 14.48 5.84 -8.66
CA GLY A 115 14.17 5.48 -7.27
C GLY A 115 12.69 5.54 -6.90
N LYS A 116 11.80 5.86 -7.84
CA LYS A 116 10.39 6.11 -7.56
C LYS A 116 9.59 4.84 -7.26
N ILE A 117 9.86 3.76 -7.99
CA ILE A 117 9.17 2.45 -7.86
C ILE A 117 10.20 1.34 -7.69
N ILE A 118 11.27 1.43 -8.46
CA ILE A 118 12.43 0.55 -8.58
C ILE A 118 13.65 1.48 -8.71
N ASP A 119 14.84 0.94 -8.53
CA ASP A 119 16.08 1.63 -8.11
C ASP A 119 16.19 1.88 -6.59
#